data_AF-A0AAU8JT87-F1
#
_entry.id   AF-A0AAU8JT87-F1
#
_cell.length_a   1.000
_cell.length_b   1.000
_cell.length_c   1.000
_cell.angle_alpha   90.00
_cell.angle_beta   90.00
_cell.angle_gamma   90.00
#
_symmetry.space_group_name_H-M   'P 1'
#
loop_
_entity.id
_entity.type
_entity.pdbx_description
1 polymer ?
#
loop_
_entity_poly.entity_id
_entity_poly.type
_entity_poly.pdbx_seq_one_letter_code
_entity_poly.pdbx_strand_id
1 'polypeptide(L)'
;MRLTIALRQSGPVGAAGYLARATAHAHPDQAAGTLAELRRSGLTDEAAELFHALWAVPAVALPGLLAALERAGQPADGQTLLWEWASAPPAELSVLADELHASGRMRDLRSLLRQVAGRPVGEIAAVVTALESTLAAHLIREVSALRSASDLGGFGATLAQDASLYGALLAAIAELDESRFRNALAALRSLGLPTEPPRGRGRR
;
A
#
# COMPACT_ATOMS: atom_id res chain seq x y z
N MET A 1 1.30 8.14 31.04
CA MET A 1 0.74 9.40 30.52
C MET A 1 1.03 10.59 31.47
N ARG A 2 2.28 10.71 31.94
CA ARG A 2 2.87 11.76 32.82
C ARG A 2 4.40 11.71 32.75
N LEU A 3 4.92 10.51 32.46
CA LEU A 3 6.34 10.21 32.37
C LEU A 3 7.08 11.02 31.29
N THR A 4 6.57 11.10 30.05
CA THR A 4 7.28 11.79 28.96
C THR A 4 7.38 13.30 29.19
N ILE A 5 6.30 13.93 29.66
CA ILE A 5 6.29 15.35 30.05
C ILE A 5 7.26 15.60 31.22
N ALA A 6 7.21 14.75 32.26
CA ALA A 6 8.11 14.86 33.40
C ALA A 6 9.59 14.67 33.00
N LEU A 7 9.88 13.75 32.08
CA LEU A 7 11.22 13.51 31.58
C LEU A 7 11.73 14.62 30.67
N ARG A 8 10.84 15.31 29.95
CA ARG A 8 11.23 16.53 29.22
C ARG A 8 11.59 17.67 30.17
N GLN A 9 10.83 17.83 31.25
CA GLN A 9 11.01 18.92 32.22
C GLN A 9 12.14 18.68 33.22
N SER A 10 12.43 17.42 33.54
CA SER A 10 13.32 17.07 34.66
C SER A 10 14.18 15.83 34.41
N GLY A 11 14.07 15.21 33.23
CA GLY A 11 14.85 14.03 32.85
C GLY A 11 16.13 14.36 32.09
N PRO A 12 16.99 13.34 31.87
CA PRO A 12 18.19 13.50 31.04
C PRO A 12 17.83 13.96 29.62
N VAL A 13 18.72 14.72 28.99
CA VAL A 13 18.57 15.15 27.60
C VAL A 13 18.34 13.93 26.69
N GLY A 14 17.26 13.97 25.89
CA GLY A 14 16.89 12.90 24.96
C GLY A 14 16.08 11.74 25.56
N ALA A 15 15.84 11.69 26.88
CA ALA A 15 15.08 10.61 27.51
C ALA A 15 13.61 10.54 27.03
N ALA A 16 12.99 11.70 26.80
CA ALA A 16 11.63 11.79 26.25
C ALA A 16 11.55 11.23 24.82
N GLY A 17 12.52 11.56 23.96
CA GLY A 17 12.62 11.05 22.59
C GLY A 17 12.91 9.54 22.52
N TYR A 18 13.76 9.02 23.41
CA TYR A 18 14.00 7.57 23.51
C TYR A 18 12.71 6.81 23.86
N LEU A 19 11.96 7.27 24.86
CA LEU A 19 10.70 6.64 25.24
C LEU A 19 9.65 6.76 24.15
N ALA A 20 9.58 7.91 23.48
CA ALA A 20 8.74 8.11 22.31
C ALA A 20 9.05 7.04 21.24
N ARG A 21 10.31 6.82 20.87
CA ARG A 21 10.69 5.74 19.94
C ARG A 21 10.38 4.34 20.46
N ALA A 22 10.63 4.07 21.75
CA ALA A 22 10.30 2.78 22.34
C ALA A 22 8.79 2.48 22.27
N THR A 23 7.94 3.49 22.39
CA THR A 23 6.47 3.33 22.28
C THR A 23 5.98 2.96 20.88
N ALA A 24 6.78 3.14 19.83
CA ALA A 24 6.40 2.73 18.47
C ALA A 24 6.21 1.21 18.35
N HIS A 25 6.90 0.42 19.18
CA HIS A 25 6.80 -1.04 19.23
C HIS A 25 5.83 -1.53 20.32
N ALA A 26 5.17 -0.62 21.04
CA ALA A 26 4.15 -0.97 22.01
C ALA A 26 2.84 -1.37 21.32
N HIS A 27 1.83 -1.71 22.11
CA HIS A 27 0.49 -1.97 21.58
C HIS A 27 -0.01 -0.77 20.75
N PRO A 28 -0.66 -0.97 19.58
CA PRO A 28 -1.13 0.10 18.70
C PRO A 28 -1.86 1.26 19.40
N ASP A 29 -2.77 0.94 20.31
CA ASP A 29 -3.54 1.93 21.10
C ASP A 29 -2.65 2.81 21.98
N GLN A 30 -1.60 2.23 22.56
CA GLN A 30 -0.64 2.96 23.37
C GLN A 30 0.19 3.91 22.50
N ALA A 31 0.65 3.45 21.33
CA ALA A 31 1.41 4.27 20.40
C ALA A 31 0.58 5.47 19.90
N ALA A 32 -0.64 5.20 19.40
CA ALA A 32 -1.55 6.24 18.90
C ALA A 32 -2.00 7.21 20.00
N GLY A 33 -2.32 6.70 21.19
CA GLY A 33 -2.69 7.52 22.34
C GLY A 33 -1.55 8.41 22.83
N THR A 34 -0.32 7.88 22.86
CA THR A 34 0.89 8.64 23.20
C THR A 34 1.13 9.74 22.18
N LEU A 35 1.03 9.44 20.87
CA LEU A 35 1.17 10.44 19.81
C LEU A 35 0.16 11.59 19.96
N ALA A 36 -1.10 11.25 20.23
CA ALA A 36 -2.15 12.24 20.44
C ALA A 36 -1.96 13.08 21.72
N GLU A 37 -1.41 12.50 22.80
CA GLU A 37 -1.05 13.27 23.99
C GLU A 37 0.11 14.23 23.71
N LEU A 38 1.22 13.76 23.13
CA LEU A 38 2.38 14.59 22.84
C LEU A 38 1.99 15.86 22.06
N ARG A 39 1.15 15.69 21.04
CA ARG A 39 0.63 16.83 20.25
C ARG A 39 -0.26 17.76 21.06
N ARG A 40 -1.20 17.24 21.87
CA ARG A 40 -2.05 18.07 22.73
C ARG A 40 -1.25 18.85 23.78
N SER A 41 -0.12 18.31 24.22
CA SER A 41 0.79 18.94 25.17
C SER A 41 1.83 19.86 24.53
N GLY A 42 1.79 20.08 23.21
CA GLY A 42 2.74 20.93 22.49
C GLY A 42 4.16 20.36 22.39
N LEU A 43 4.32 19.04 22.55
CA LEU A 43 5.59 18.32 22.45
C LEU A 43 5.84 17.90 20.99
N THR A 44 6.07 18.89 20.12
CA THR A 44 6.10 18.69 18.66
C THR A 44 7.26 17.80 18.21
N ASP A 45 8.46 18.00 18.75
CA ASP A 45 9.65 17.23 18.33
C ASP A 45 9.52 15.77 18.76
N GLU A 46 9.07 15.51 20.00
CA GLU A 46 8.84 14.16 20.49
C GLU A 46 7.71 13.45 19.73
N ALA A 47 6.65 14.18 19.35
CA ALA A 47 5.58 13.65 18.51
C ALA A 47 6.10 13.28 17.11
N ALA A 48 6.96 14.11 16.52
CA ALA A 48 7.57 13.85 15.23
C ALA A 48 8.51 12.63 15.29
N GLU A 49 9.33 12.52 16.35
CA GLU A 49 10.20 11.35 16.57
C GLU A 49 9.41 10.05 16.73
N LEU A 50 8.31 10.05 17.50
CA LEU A 50 7.42 8.89 17.61
C LEU A 50 6.79 8.56 16.26
N PHE A 51 6.22 9.54 15.56
CA PHE A 51 5.59 9.29 14.27
C PHE A 51 6.57 8.70 13.25
N HIS A 52 7.79 9.21 13.19
CA HIS A 52 8.84 8.65 12.32
C HIS A 52 9.19 7.20 12.69
N ALA A 53 9.24 6.88 13.98
CA ALA A 53 9.48 5.51 14.43
C ALA A 53 8.34 4.55 14.04
N LEU A 54 7.11 5.04 13.84
CA LEU A 54 5.99 4.23 13.36
C LEU A 54 6.16 3.76 11.90
N TRP A 55 7.05 4.37 11.12
CA TRP A 55 7.37 3.89 9.76
C TRP A 55 7.99 2.49 9.75
N ALA A 56 8.67 2.10 10.83
CA ALA A 56 9.30 0.79 10.96
C ALA A 56 8.34 -0.30 11.49
N VAL A 57 7.06 0.02 11.72
CA VAL A 57 6.07 -0.96 12.19
C VAL A 57 5.86 -2.01 11.10
N PRO A 58 5.95 -3.31 11.43
CA PRO A 58 5.85 -4.37 10.43
C PRO A 58 4.45 -4.40 9.80
N ALA A 59 4.37 -4.85 8.54
CA ALA A 59 3.13 -4.93 7.76
C ALA A 59 1.95 -5.54 8.54
N VAL A 60 2.21 -6.64 9.27
CA VAL A 60 1.22 -7.37 10.09
C VAL A 60 0.62 -6.54 11.24
N ALA A 61 1.33 -5.53 11.73
CA ALA A 61 0.86 -4.66 12.80
C ALA A 61 0.18 -3.38 12.28
N LEU A 62 0.34 -3.07 10.99
CA LEU A 62 -0.13 -1.81 10.42
C LEU A 62 -1.66 -1.66 10.48
N PRO A 63 -2.51 -2.66 10.14
CA PRO A 63 -3.97 -2.50 10.23
C PRO A 63 -4.46 -2.12 11.64
N GLY A 64 -3.85 -2.71 12.67
CA GLY A 64 -4.13 -2.39 14.07
C GLY A 64 -3.72 -0.97 14.43
N LEU A 65 -2.55 -0.53 13.96
CA LEU A 65 -2.08 0.85 14.13
C LEU A 65 -2.98 1.87 13.44
N LEU A 66 -3.41 1.61 12.21
CA LEU A 66 -4.35 2.48 11.49
C LEU A 66 -5.67 2.65 12.26
N ALA A 67 -6.22 1.55 12.80
CA ALA A 67 -7.44 1.59 13.61
C ALA A 67 -7.24 2.36 14.93
N ALA A 68 -6.07 2.24 15.55
CA ALA A 68 -5.72 2.97 16.76
C ALA A 68 -5.57 4.47 16.50
N LEU A 69 -4.90 4.86 15.41
CA LEU A 69 -4.74 6.25 14.98
C LEU A 69 -6.09 6.89 14.66
N GLU A 70 -6.98 6.20 13.95
CA GLU A 70 -8.34 6.68 13.67
C GLU A 70 -9.12 6.94 14.98
N ARG A 71 -9.11 6.00 15.92
CA ARG A 71 -9.76 6.17 17.23
C ARG A 71 -9.14 7.28 18.07
N ALA A 72 -7.83 7.49 17.95
CA ALA A 72 -7.12 8.57 18.62
C ALA A 72 -7.30 9.95 17.95
N GLY A 73 -8.11 10.03 16.87
CA GLY A 73 -8.36 11.28 16.14
C GLY A 73 -7.22 11.69 15.21
N GLN A 74 -6.38 10.75 14.79
CA GLN A 74 -5.21 10.95 13.93
C GLN A 74 -5.31 10.22 12.57
N PRO A 75 -6.44 10.29 11.82
CA PRO A 75 -6.58 9.55 10.56
C PRO A 75 -5.60 10.01 9.47
N ALA A 76 -5.16 11.27 9.50
CA ALA A 76 -4.19 11.80 8.55
C ALA A 76 -2.83 11.10 8.65
N ASP A 77 -2.36 10.85 9.88
CA ASP A 77 -1.13 10.09 10.12
C ASP A 77 -1.21 8.69 9.51
N GLY A 78 -2.34 8.01 9.68
CA GLY A 78 -2.56 6.69 9.09
C GLY A 78 -2.47 6.71 7.56
N GLN A 79 -3.00 7.75 6.91
CA GLN A 79 -2.86 7.91 5.46
C GLN A 79 -1.41 8.20 5.05
N THR A 80 -0.66 8.98 5.84
CA THR A 80 0.77 9.19 5.61
C THR A 80 1.55 7.88 5.75
N LEU A 81 1.27 7.05 6.76
CA LEU A 81 1.90 5.71 6.89
C LEU A 81 1.63 4.84 5.66
N LEU A 82 0.38 4.79 5.20
CA LEU A 82 0.02 4.03 3.99
C LEU A 82 0.74 4.55 2.75
N TRP A 83 0.99 5.86 2.67
CA TRP A 83 1.74 6.46 1.57
C TRP A 83 3.20 6.02 1.55
N GLU A 84 3.86 6.03 2.71
CA GLU A 84 5.23 5.51 2.81
C GLU A 84 5.28 4.01 2.45
N TRP A 85 4.32 3.22 2.96
CA TRP A 85 4.19 1.81 2.65
C TRP A 85 3.90 1.53 1.18
N ALA A 86 3.24 2.46 0.47
CA ALA A 86 3.03 2.36 -0.97
C ALA A 86 4.32 2.42 -1.79
N SER A 87 5.48 2.66 -1.16
CA SER A 87 6.83 2.59 -1.73
C SER A 87 7.64 1.35 -1.28
N ALA A 88 7.10 0.49 -0.41
CA ALA A 88 7.78 -0.70 0.09
C ALA A 88 8.11 -1.75 -1.00
N PRO A 89 9.06 -2.67 -0.77
CA PRO A 89 9.36 -3.77 -1.69
C PRO A 89 8.15 -4.69 -1.93
N PRO A 90 8.07 -5.39 -3.09
CA PRO A 90 6.95 -6.26 -3.45
C PRO A 90 6.52 -7.27 -2.38
N ALA A 91 7.48 -7.94 -1.74
CA ALA A 91 7.19 -8.96 -0.72
C ALA A 91 6.51 -8.34 0.52
N GLU A 92 7.01 -7.21 1.00
CA GLU A 92 6.46 -6.50 2.15
C GLU A 92 5.09 -5.89 1.83
N LEU A 93 4.92 -5.35 0.62
CA LEU A 93 3.63 -4.88 0.11
C LEU A 93 2.59 -5.99 0.05
N SER A 94 2.98 -7.20 -0.37
CA SER A 94 2.05 -8.33 -0.43
C SER A 94 1.51 -8.66 0.96
N VAL A 95 2.41 -8.80 1.93
CA VAL A 95 2.02 -9.04 3.32
C VAL A 95 1.07 -7.96 3.82
N LEU A 96 1.37 -6.68 3.57
CA LEU A 96 0.49 -5.61 3.99
C LEU A 96 -0.89 -5.66 3.31
N ALA A 97 -0.92 -5.95 2.00
CA ALA A 97 -2.16 -6.02 1.25
C ALA A 97 -3.06 -7.16 1.77
N ASP A 98 -2.47 -8.32 2.08
CA ASP A 98 -3.17 -9.46 2.71
C ASP A 98 -3.72 -9.08 4.09
N GLU A 99 -2.93 -8.40 4.91
CA GLU A 99 -3.32 -8.00 6.27
C GLU A 99 -4.44 -6.95 6.26
N LEU A 100 -4.39 -5.99 5.34
CA LEU A 100 -5.48 -5.03 5.14
C LEU A 100 -6.75 -5.72 4.64
N HIS A 101 -6.62 -6.70 3.74
CA HIS A 101 -7.76 -7.49 3.25
C HIS A 101 -8.39 -8.32 4.36
N ALA A 102 -7.59 -9.08 5.11
CA ALA A 102 -8.02 -9.92 6.22
C ALA A 102 -8.66 -9.11 7.35
N SER A 103 -8.16 -7.89 7.59
CA SER A 103 -8.72 -6.96 8.57
C SER A 103 -9.96 -6.21 8.08
N GLY A 104 -10.46 -6.49 6.87
CA GLY A 104 -11.63 -5.83 6.28
C GLY A 104 -11.41 -4.35 5.93
N ARG A 105 -10.16 -3.87 5.91
CA ARG A 105 -9.80 -2.46 5.66
C ARG A 105 -9.74 -2.14 4.16
N MET A 106 -10.82 -2.45 3.44
CA MET A 106 -10.88 -2.35 1.97
C MET A 106 -10.64 -0.94 1.42
N ARG A 107 -11.00 0.11 2.17
CA ARG A 107 -10.73 1.51 1.78
C ARG A 107 -9.23 1.80 1.75
N ASP A 108 -8.50 1.33 2.75
CA ASP A 108 -7.06 1.53 2.86
C ASP A 108 -6.31 0.65 1.88
N LEU A 109 -6.73 -0.62 1.71
CA LEU A 109 -6.21 -1.50 0.67
C LEU A 109 -6.34 -0.87 -0.72
N ARG A 110 -7.51 -0.32 -1.04
CA ARG A 110 -7.73 0.35 -2.33
C ARG A 110 -6.82 1.58 -2.47
N SER A 111 -6.68 2.38 -1.42
CA SER A 111 -5.78 3.55 -1.42
C SER A 111 -4.34 3.11 -1.71
N LEU A 112 -3.85 2.08 -1.01
CA LEU A 112 -2.52 1.50 -1.19
C LEU A 112 -2.30 1.03 -2.64
N LEU A 113 -3.18 0.16 -3.16
CA LEU A 113 -3.05 -0.38 -4.52
C LEU A 113 -3.11 0.72 -5.59
N ARG A 114 -3.93 1.75 -5.38
CA ARG A 114 -4.03 2.89 -6.30
C ARG A 114 -2.74 3.70 -6.35
N GLN A 115 -2.04 3.83 -5.22
CA GLN A 115 -0.72 4.47 -5.18
C GLN A 115 0.35 3.59 -5.84
N VAL A 116 0.33 2.27 -5.59
CA VAL A 116 1.23 1.31 -6.26
C VAL A 116 1.05 1.34 -7.78
N ALA A 117 -0.17 1.51 -8.28
CA ALA A 117 -0.43 1.64 -9.73
C ALA A 117 0.24 2.87 -10.38
N GLY A 118 0.71 3.84 -9.58
CA GLY A 118 1.50 4.99 -10.02
C GLY A 118 2.98 4.69 -10.24
N ARG A 119 3.50 3.54 -9.78
CA ARG A 119 4.91 3.16 -9.92
C ARG A 119 5.31 2.88 -11.38
N PRO A 120 6.62 2.78 -11.71
CA PRO A 120 7.07 2.29 -13.01
C PRO A 120 6.53 0.89 -13.35
N VAL A 121 6.22 0.64 -14.62
CA VAL A 121 5.60 -0.61 -15.10
C VAL A 121 6.35 -1.88 -14.66
N GLY A 122 7.69 -1.86 -14.71
CA GLY A 122 8.51 -2.99 -14.29
C GLY A 122 8.38 -3.30 -12.79
N GLU A 123 8.24 -2.27 -11.95
CA GLU A 123 8.01 -2.45 -10.51
C GLU A 123 6.61 -2.97 -10.22
N ILE A 124 5.59 -2.46 -10.92
CA ILE A 124 4.21 -2.95 -10.80
C ILE A 124 4.14 -4.44 -11.12
N ALA A 125 4.82 -4.89 -12.17
CA ALA A 125 4.85 -6.31 -12.54
C ALA A 125 5.43 -7.19 -11.42
N ALA A 126 6.48 -6.73 -10.75
CA ALA A 126 7.04 -7.43 -9.60
C ALA A 126 6.05 -7.48 -8.42
N VAL A 127 5.33 -6.39 -8.15
CA VAL A 127 4.29 -6.36 -7.09
C VAL A 127 3.14 -7.30 -7.41
N VAL A 128 2.60 -7.25 -8.63
CA VAL A 128 1.49 -8.12 -9.06
C VAL A 128 1.88 -9.60 -8.98
N THR A 129 3.13 -9.94 -9.26
CA THR A 129 3.65 -11.32 -9.15
C THR A 129 3.77 -11.78 -7.69
N ALA A 130 4.04 -10.85 -6.76
CA ALA A 130 4.16 -11.16 -5.34
C ALA A 130 2.80 -11.31 -4.63
N LEU A 131 1.75 -10.69 -5.17
CA LEU A 131 0.41 -10.68 -4.60
C LEU A 131 -0.35 -11.98 -4.83
N GLU A 132 -1.20 -12.33 -3.86
CA GLU A 132 -2.23 -13.35 -4.05
C GLU A 132 -3.19 -12.98 -5.20
N SER A 133 -3.68 -14.01 -5.90
CA SER A 133 -4.40 -13.87 -7.18
C SER A 133 -5.53 -12.82 -7.19
N THR A 134 -6.29 -12.72 -6.10
CA THR A 134 -7.39 -11.76 -5.97
C THR A 134 -6.89 -10.32 -5.83
N LEU A 135 -5.83 -10.12 -5.04
CA LEU A 135 -5.22 -8.80 -4.84
C LEU A 135 -4.43 -8.35 -6.07
N ALA A 136 -3.77 -9.28 -6.76
CA ALA A 136 -3.14 -9.06 -8.05
C ALA A 136 -4.15 -8.53 -9.07
N ALA A 137 -5.32 -9.16 -9.18
CA ALA A 137 -6.40 -8.70 -10.05
C ALA A 137 -6.92 -7.30 -9.66
N HIS A 138 -7.00 -6.99 -8.36
CA HIS A 138 -7.35 -5.63 -7.92
C HIS A 138 -6.32 -4.59 -8.34
N LEU A 139 -5.02 -4.87 -8.19
CA LEU A 139 -3.96 -3.97 -8.64
C LEU A 139 -3.99 -3.77 -10.15
N ILE A 140 -4.12 -4.85 -10.93
CA ILE A 140 -4.24 -4.81 -12.39
C ILE A 140 -5.41 -3.92 -12.84
N ARG A 141 -6.55 -3.98 -12.13
CA ARG A 141 -7.70 -3.08 -12.39
C ARG A 141 -7.39 -1.62 -12.10
N GLU A 142 -6.72 -1.30 -11.00
CA GLU A 142 -6.32 0.08 -10.70
C GLU A 142 -5.31 0.60 -11.75
N VAL A 143 -4.37 -0.23 -12.20
CA VAL A 143 -3.44 0.07 -13.30
C VAL A 143 -4.21 0.34 -14.60
N SER A 144 -5.13 -0.54 -14.97
CA SER A 144 -5.97 -0.39 -16.18
C SER A 144 -6.81 0.87 -16.15
N ALA A 145 -7.35 1.22 -14.99
CA ALA A 145 -8.14 2.42 -14.80
C ALA A 145 -7.31 3.72 -14.83
N LEU A 146 -6.06 3.70 -14.35
CA LEU A 146 -5.26 4.92 -14.18
C LEU A 146 -4.28 5.20 -15.33
N ARG A 147 -3.80 4.16 -16.00
CA ARG A 147 -2.65 4.28 -16.90
C ARG A 147 -3.05 4.47 -18.36
N SER A 148 -2.09 4.99 -19.12
CA SER A 148 -2.24 5.24 -20.56
C SER A 148 -2.27 3.92 -21.33
N ALA A 149 -2.82 3.92 -22.54
CA ALA A 149 -2.80 2.73 -23.40
C ALA A 149 -1.37 2.22 -23.67
N SER A 150 -0.40 3.14 -23.82
CA SER A 150 1.02 2.79 -24.00
C SER A 150 1.59 2.08 -22.77
N ASP A 151 1.30 2.58 -21.56
CA ASP A 151 1.69 1.90 -20.32
C ASP A 151 1.08 0.50 -20.23
N LEU A 152 -0.20 0.35 -20.60
CA LEU A 152 -0.89 -0.95 -20.61
C LEU A 152 -0.28 -1.92 -21.63
N GLY A 153 0.19 -1.41 -22.77
CA GLY A 153 0.98 -2.18 -23.72
C GLY A 153 2.26 -2.73 -23.10
N GLY A 154 3.07 -1.84 -22.50
CA GLY A 154 4.32 -2.22 -21.82
C GLY A 154 4.08 -3.17 -20.65
N PHE A 155 3.03 -2.95 -19.87
CA PHE A 155 2.64 -3.82 -18.76
C PHE A 155 2.14 -5.18 -19.24
N GLY A 156 1.38 -5.23 -20.33
CA GLY A 156 1.01 -6.48 -20.98
C GLY A 156 2.24 -7.28 -21.42
N ALA A 157 3.29 -6.62 -21.91
CA ALA A 157 4.53 -7.28 -22.30
C ALA A 157 5.25 -7.94 -21.11
N THR A 158 5.24 -7.31 -19.93
CA THR A 158 5.85 -7.91 -18.72
C THR A 158 5.05 -9.09 -18.19
N LEU A 159 3.72 -9.07 -18.35
CA LEU A 159 2.84 -10.15 -17.89
C LEU A 159 2.66 -11.29 -18.91
N ALA A 160 3.13 -11.13 -20.16
CA ALA A 160 2.81 -12.05 -21.27
C ALA A 160 3.18 -13.53 -21.02
N GLN A 161 4.14 -13.79 -20.12
CA GLN A 161 4.56 -15.16 -19.77
C GLN A 161 3.67 -15.81 -18.71
N ASP A 162 2.87 -15.04 -17.97
CA ASP A 162 1.91 -15.53 -16.99
C ASP A 162 0.49 -15.42 -17.55
N ALA A 163 -0.06 -16.55 -17.98
CA ALA A 163 -1.39 -16.60 -18.58
C ALA A 163 -2.52 -16.13 -17.65
N SER A 164 -2.36 -16.31 -16.32
CA SER A 164 -3.35 -15.90 -15.34
C SER A 164 -3.35 -14.38 -15.19
N LEU A 165 -2.17 -13.79 -14.98
CA LEU A 165 -2.02 -12.34 -14.83
C LEU A 165 -2.35 -11.60 -16.14
N TYR A 166 -1.94 -12.14 -17.28
CA TYR A 166 -2.30 -11.58 -18.58
C TYR A 166 -3.79 -11.67 -18.85
N GLY A 167 -4.44 -12.78 -18.48
CA GLY A 167 -5.89 -12.93 -18.55
C GLY A 167 -6.61 -11.90 -17.67
N ALA A 168 -6.12 -11.66 -16.46
CA ALA A 168 -6.66 -10.62 -15.57
C ALA A 168 -6.50 -9.21 -16.16
N LEU A 169 -5.40 -8.91 -16.87
CA LEU A 169 -5.22 -7.65 -17.58
C LEU A 169 -6.25 -7.48 -18.70
N LEU A 170 -6.46 -8.50 -19.53
CA LEU A 170 -7.46 -8.44 -20.60
C LEU A 170 -8.88 -8.27 -20.04
N ALA A 171 -9.21 -8.94 -18.93
CA ALA A 171 -10.48 -8.78 -18.24
C ALA A 171 -10.65 -7.34 -17.74
N ALA A 172 -9.63 -6.77 -17.10
CA ALA A 172 -9.66 -5.38 -16.62
C ALA A 172 -9.76 -4.35 -17.77
N ILE A 173 -9.11 -4.61 -18.91
CA ILE A 173 -9.23 -3.77 -20.11
C ILE A 173 -10.64 -3.82 -20.68
N ALA A 174 -11.30 -4.98 -20.66
CA ALA A 174 -12.67 -5.14 -21.15
C ALA A 174 -13.72 -4.37 -20.32
N GLU A 175 -13.39 -3.98 -19.09
CA GLU A 175 -14.24 -3.13 -18.23
C GLU A 175 -14.11 -1.62 -18.53
N LEU A 176 -13.16 -1.21 -19.37
CA LEU A 176 -12.94 0.19 -19.73
C LEU A 176 -14.01 0.70 -20.69
N ASP A 177 -14.14 2.03 -20.78
CA ASP A 177 -14.97 2.65 -21.82
C ASP A 177 -14.47 2.30 -23.23
N GLU A 178 -15.37 2.36 -24.21
CA GLU A 178 -15.11 1.96 -25.60
C GLU A 178 -13.86 2.60 -26.23
N SER A 179 -13.55 3.85 -25.89
CA SER A 179 -12.38 4.54 -26.41
C SER A 179 -11.10 3.96 -25.80
N ARG A 180 -11.06 3.86 -24.47
CA ARG A 180 -9.90 3.32 -23.75
C ARG A 180 -9.68 1.83 -24.03
N PHE A 181 -10.74 1.05 -24.13
CA PHE A 181 -10.70 -0.36 -24.53
C PHE A 181 -9.99 -0.52 -25.88
N ARG A 182 -10.46 0.18 -26.93
CA ARG A 182 -9.86 0.10 -28.27
C ARG A 182 -8.40 0.55 -28.29
N ASN A 183 -8.08 1.63 -27.58
CA ASN A 183 -6.71 2.14 -27.50
C ASN A 183 -5.77 1.16 -26.78
N ALA A 184 -6.20 0.55 -25.68
CA ALA A 184 -5.43 -0.45 -24.96
C ALA A 184 -5.16 -1.69 -25.83
N LEU A 185 -6.17 -2.21 -26.52
CA LEU A 185 -5.98 -3.34 -27.44
C LEU A 185 -5.08 -2.98 -28.63
N ALA A 186 -5.16 -1.75 -29.16
CA ALA A 186 -4.27 -1.29 -30.21
C ALA A 186 -2.80 -1.25 -29.74
N ALA A 187 -2.56 -0.77 -28.51
CA ALA A 187 -1.22 -0.77 -27.91
C ALA A 187 -0.67 -2.19 -27.74
N LEU A 188 -1.48 -3.15 -27.25
CA LEU A 188 -1.09 -4.56 -27.17
C LEU A 188 -0.73 -5.14 -28.55
N ARG A 189 -1.56 -4.91 -29.57
CA ARG A 189 -1.29 -5.39 -30.94
C ARG A 189 -0.03 -4.77 -31.54
N SER A 190 0.25 -3.51 -31.25
CA SER A 190 1.48 -2.84 -31.73
C SER A 190 2.76 -3.50 -31.22
N LEU A 191 2.67 -4.20 -30.09
CA LEU A 191 3.75 -4.99 -29.48
C LEU A 191 3.67 -6.48 -29.83
N GLY A 192 2.75 -6.88 -30.72
CA GLY A 192 2.54 -8.28 -31.11
C GLY A 192 1.88 -9.15 -30.04
N LEU A 193 1.25 -8.55 -29.03
CA LEU A 193 0.63 -9.27 -27.92
C LEU A 193 -0.80 -9.74 -28.25
N PRO A 194 -1.23 -10.90 -27.73
CA PRO A 194 -2.55 -11.46 -28.01
C PRO A 194 -3.67 -10.66 -27.34
N THR A 195 -4.69 -10.25 -28.09
CA THR A 195 -5.84 -9.52 -27.53
C THR A 195 -7.04 -10.40 -27.17
N GLU A 196 -6.87 -11.71 -27.25
CA GLU A 196 -7.83 -12.71 -26.78
C GLU A 196 -7.23 -13.42 -25.56
N PRO A 197 -8.06 -13.83 -24.58
CA PRO A 197 -7.57 -14.56 -23.42
C PRO A 197 -6.82 -15.82 -23.86
N PRO A 198 -5.66 -16.13 -23.24
CA PRO A 198 -4.89 -17.32 -23.59
C PRO A 198 -5.78 -18.55 -23.42
N ARG A 199 -5.97 -19.31 -24.51
CA ARG A 199 -6.79 -20.54 -24.48
C ARG A 199 -6.21 -21.46 -23.42
N GLY A 200 -6.98 -21.74 -22.37
CA GLY A 200 -6.54 -22.62 -21.29
C GLY A 200 -6.02 -23.92 -21.87
N ARG A 201 -4.77 -24.30 -21.56
CA ARG A 201 -4.31 -25.67 -21.80
C ARG A 201 -5.24 -26.56 -20.98
N GLY A 202 -6.18 -27.23 -21.67
CA GLY A 202 -6.98 -28.28 -21.07
C GLY A 202 -6.03 -29.25 -20.37
N ARG A 203 -6.21 -29.41 -19.07
CA ARG A 203 -5.60 -30.51 -18.31
C ARG A 203 -5.99 -31.80 -19.04
N ARG A 204 -5.01 -32.43 -19.69
CA ARG A 204 -5.07 -33.86 -20.03
C ARG A 204 -4.59 -34.65 -18.83
#